data_AF-A0A3D1GAX5-F1
#
_entry.id   AF-A0A3D1GAX5-F1
#
_cell.length_a   1.000
_cell.length_b   1.000
_cell.length_c   1.000
_cell.angle_alpha   90.00
_cell.angle_beta   90.00
_cell.angle_gamma   90.00
#
_symmetry.space_group_name_H-M   'P 1'
#
loop_
_entity.id
_entity.type
_entity.pdbx_description
1 polymer ?
#
loop_
_entity_poly.entity_id
_entity_poly.type
_entity_poly.pdbx_seq_one_letter_code
_entity_poly.pdbx_strand_id
1 'polypeptide(L)' 'MREVTFLRKNAEKWKTFEAQLKNHTKEKAEDLAELYIELNNDLAYAQSCYPDTKTAQYLNDLSIVAHNAIYR' A
#
# COMPACT_ATOMS: atom_id res chain seq x y z
N MET A 1 6.78 -14.25 14.38
CA MET A 1 5.87 -15.01 13.50
C MET A 1 4.64 -14.22 13.02
N ARG A 2 4.05 -13.31 13.80
CA ARG A 2 2.82 -12.58 13.38
C ARG A 2 3.03 -11.61 12.21
N GLU A 3 4.17 -10.91 12.15
CA GLU A 3 4.50 -10.00 11.04
C GLU A 3 4.65 -10.75 9.69
N VAL A 4 5.30 -11.91 9.69
CA VAL A 4 5.49 -12.72 8.46
C VAL A 4 4.16 -13.16 7.86
N THR A 5 3.18 -13.52 8.69
CA THR A 5 1.83 -13.87 8.21
C THR A 5 1.09 -12.66 7.65
N PHE A 6 1.21 -11.50 8.29
CA PHE A 6 0.67 -10.23 7.77
C PHE A 6 1.27 -9.91 6.39
N LEU A 7 2.59 -10.00 6.28
CA LEU A 7 3.34 -9.78 5.03
C LEU A 7 2.88 -10.75 3.94
N ARG A 8 2.78 -12.05 4.22
CA ARG A 8 2.37 -13.06 3.24
C ARG A 8 0.93 -12.87 2.75
N LYS A 9 0.04 -12.35 3.59
CA LYS A 9 -1.37 -12.10 3.22
C LYS A 9 -1.51 -10.88 2.30
N ASN A 10 -0.74 -9.83 2.56
CA ASN A 10 -0.96 -8.54 1.91
C ASN A 10 0.07 -8.22 0.80
N ALA A 11 1.23 -8.90 0.76
CA ALA A 11 2.30 -8.59 -0.21
C ALA A 11 1.88 -8.71 -1.67
N GLU A 12 1.00 -9.68 -2.01
CA GLU A 12 0.52 -9.84 -3.38
C GLU A 12 -0.38 -8.67 -3.81
N LYS A 13 -1.23 -8.20 -2.89
CA LYS A 13 -2.06 -7.00 -3.08
C LYS A 13 -1.18 -5.77 -3.28
N TRP A 14 -0.18 -5.55 -2.42
CA TRP A 14 0.71 -4.40 -2.54
C TRP A 14 1.49 -4.40 -3.86
N LYS A 15 1.99 -5.55 -4.30
CA LYS A 15 2.65 -5.68 -5.62
C LYS A 15 1.72 -5.36 -6.78
N THR A 16 0.47 -5.82 -6.70
CA THR A 16 -0.54 -5.53 -7.72
C THR A 16 -0.82 -4.04 -7.78
N PHE A 17 -0.98 -3.41 -6.62
CA PHE A 17 -1.19 -1.97 -6.52
C PHE A 17 0.00 -1.17 -7.09
N GLU A 18 1.23 -1.56 -6.76
CA GLU A 18 2.44 -0.92 -7.30
C GLU A 18 2.51 -1.03 -8.84
N ALA A 19 2.11 -2.18 -9.39
CA ALA A 19 2.05 -2.38 -10.84
C ALA A 19 0.94 -1.52 -11.49
N GLN A 20 -0.20 -1.36 -10.82
CA GLN A 20 -1.29 -0.51 -11.30
C GLN A 20 -0.93 0.97 -11.27
N LEU A 21 -0.25 1.45 -10.22
CA LEU A 21 0.27 2.82 -10.11
C LEU A 21 1.25 3.17 -11.23
N LYS A 22 2.04 2.20 -11.72
CA LYS A 22 2.96 2.42 -12.85
C LYS A 22 2.24 2.53 -14.21
N ASN A 23 1.07 1.93 -14.34
CA ASN A 23 0.31 1.85 -15.61
C ASN A 23 -0.79 2.92 -15.68
N HIS A 24 -0.56 4.07 -15.05
CA HIS A 24 -1.55 5.11 -14.76
C HIS A 24 -2.37 5.56 -15.98
N THR A 25 -3.58 5.03 -16.12
CA THR A 25 -4.60 5.49 -17.06
C THR A 25 -5.77 6.09 -16.30
N LYS A 26 -6.31 7.20 -16.81
CA LYS A 26 -7.40 7.99 -16.19
C LYS A 26 -8.64 7.16 -15.81
N GLU A 27 -8.89 6.06 -16.53
CA GLU A 27 -10.00 5.13 -16.29
C GLU A 27 -9.86 4.30 -15.01
N LYS A 28 -8.68 4.22 -14.38
CA LYS A 28 -8.43 3.41 -13.17
C LYS A 28 -8.39 4.21 -11.86
N ALA A 29 -8.73 5.50 -11.89
CA ALA A 29 -8.58 6.38 -10.73
C ALA A 29 -9.47 5.95 -9.54
N GLU A 30 -10.68 5.43 -9.80
CA GLU A 30 -11.58 4.93 -8.74
C GLU A 30 -11.05 3.66 -8.09
N ASP A 31 -10.61 2.67 -8.87
CA ASP A 31 -10.01 1.43 -8.35
C ASP A 31 -8.76 1.72 -7.50
N LEU A 32 -7.94 2.68 -7.94
CA LEU A 32 -6.74 3.08 -7.22
C LEU A 32 -7.07 3.79 -5.90
N ALA A 33 -8.17 4.53 -5.82
CA ALA A 33 -8.61 5.17 -4.59
C ALA A 33 -9.05 4.14 -3.53
N GLU A 34 -9.76 3.09 -3.92
CA GLU A 34 -10.14 2.01 -2.99
C GLU A 34 -8.91 1.28 -2.45
N LEU A 35 -7.98 0.90 -3.34
CA LEU A 35 -6.72 0.26 -2.94
C LEU A 35 -5.85 1.16 -2.07
N TYR A 36 -5.89 2.48 -2.29
CA TYR A 36 -5.20 3.46 -1.45
C TYR A 36 -5.76 3.53 -0.03
N ILE A 37 -7.08 3.42 0.14
CA ILE A 37 -7.72 3.34 1.46
C ILE A 37 -7.26 2.07 2.19
N GLU A 38 -7.26 0.93 1.51
CA GLU A 38 -6.78 -0.33 2.09
C GLU A 38 -5.30 -0.27 2.47
N LEU A 39 -4.46 0.31 1.61
CA LEU A 39 -3.03 0.48 1.90
C LEU A 39 -2.80 1.33 3.16
N ASN A 40 -3.58 2.40 3.35
CA ASN A 40 -3.48 3.22 4.56
C ASN A 40 -3.92 2.47 5.82
N ASN A 41 -4.93 1.60 5.71
CA ASN A 41 -5.33 0.74 6.82
C ASN A 41 -4.21 -0.26 7.19
N ASP A 42 -3.59 -0.88 6.19
CA ASP A 42 -2.43 -1.77 6.39
C ASP A 42 -1.24 -1.02 7.01
N LEU A 43 -0.98 0.23 6.57
CA LEU A 43 0.07 1.08 7.13
C LEU A 43 -0.22 1.43 8.59
N ALA A 44 -1.44 1.83 8.93
CA ALA A 44 -1.82 2.16 10.31
C ALA A 44 -1.70 0.93 11.23
N TYR A 45 -2.09 -0.25 10.73
CA TYR A 45 -1.90 -1.52 11.44
C TYR A 45 -0.41 -1.85 11.62
N ALA A 46 0.39 -1.71 10.57
CA ALA A 46 1.83 -1.96 10.62
C ALA A 46 2.54 -1.00 11.59
N GLN A 47 2.21 0.30 11.59
CA GLN A 47 2.77 1.26 12.54
C GLN A 47 2.39 0.95 13.99
N SER A 48 1.17 0.45 14.23
CA SER A 48 0.70 0.12 15.58
C SER A 48 1.27 -1.20 16.12
N CYS A 49 1.37 -2.22 15.26
CA CYS A 49 1.79 -3.57 15.68
C CYS A 49 3.27 -3.88 15.43
N TYR A 50 3.88 -3.23 14.43
CA TYR A 50 5.25 -3.45 13.96
C TYR A 50 5.96 -2.10 13.69
N PRO A 51 6.07 -1.21 14.69
CA PRO A 51 6.78 0.05 14.54
C PRO A 51 8.24 -0.17 14.16
N ASP A 52 8.83 0.78 13.42
CA ASP A 52 10.24 0.78 12.98
C ASP A 52 10.67 -0.43 12.12
N THR A 53 9.75 -1.24 11.60
CA THR A 53 10.10 -2.33 10.68
C THR A 53 10.15 -1.87 9.22
N LYS A 54 10.87 -2.64 8.41
CA LYS A 54 10.91 -2.44 6.95
C LYS A 54 9.53 -2.53 6.31
N THR A 55 8.60 -3.27 6.92
CA THR A 55 7.22 -3.39 6.45
C THR A 55 6.48 -2.06 6.58
N ALA A 56 6.55 -1.44 7.76
CA ALA A 56 5.92 -0.13 7.98
C ALA A 56 6.54 0.96 7.08
N GLN A 57 7.87 0.95 6.91
CA GLN A 57 8.58 1.85 6.00
C GLN A 57 8.14 1.65 4.54
N TYR A 58 8.10 0.40 4.06
CA TYR A 58 7.66 0.07 2.70
C TYR A 58 6.24 0.57 2.41
N LEU A 59 5.30 0.35 3.34
CA LEU A 59 3.91 0.78 3.19
C LEU A 59 3.79 2.31 3.19
N ASN A 60 4.61 2.99 3.99
CA ASN A 60 4.66 4.44 4.01
C ASN A 60 5.14 5.00 2.66
N ASP A 61 6.24 4.46 2.13
CA ASP A 61 6.78 4.87 0.83
C ASP A 61 5.78 4.62 -0.30
N LEU A 62 5.12 3.45 -0.29
CA LEU A 62 4.10 3.12 -1.27
C LEU A 62 2.88 4.06 -1.19
N SER A 63 2.48 4.46 0.03
CA SER A 63 1.37 5.42 0.23
C SER A 63 1.71 6.80 -0.34
N ILE A 64 2.96 7.27 -0.16
CA ILE A 64 3.42 8.54 -0.75
C ILE A 64 3.38 8.49 -2.27
N VAL A 65 3.84 7.39 -2.88
CA VAL A 65 3.80 7.22 -4.35
C VAL A 65 2.36 7.19 -4.84
N ALA A 66 1.49 6.45 -4.15
CA ALA A 66 0.08 6.34 -4.49
C ALA A 66 -0.65 7.68 -4.41
N HIS A 67 -0.43 8.44 -3.35
CA HIS A 67 -1.03 9.76 -3.17
C HIS A 67 -0.65 10.71 -4.31
N ASN A 68 0.64 10.72 -4.67
CA ASN A 68 1.12 11.53 -5.79
C ASN A 68 0.53 11.06 -7.12
N ALA A 69 0.34 9.76 -7.33
CA ALA A 69 -0.26 9.29 -8.57
C ALA A 69 -1.75 9.68 -8.67
N ILE A 70 -2.52 9.51 -7.59
CA ILE A 70 -3.98 9.69 -7.61
C ILE A 70 -4.38 11.17 -7.64
N TYR A 71 -3.68 12.01 -6.88
CA TYR A 71 -4.12 13.39 -6.61
C TYR A 71 -3.30 14.49 -7.29
N ARG A 72 -2.16 14.16 -7.93
CA ARG A 72 -1.30 15.12 -8.60
C ARG A 72 -1.34 14.96 -10.11
#